data_AF-W8BG72-F1
#
_entry.id   AF-W8BG72-F1
#
_cell.length_a   1.000
_cell.length_b   1.000
_cell.length_c   1.000
_cell.angle_alpha   90.00
_cell.angle_beta   90.00
_cell.angle_gamma   90.00
#
_symmetry.space_group_name_H-M   'P 1'
#
loop_
_entity.id
_entity.type
_entity.pdbx_description
1 polymer ?
#
loop_
_entity_poly.entity_id
_entity_poly.type
_entity_poly.pdbx_seq_one_letter_code
_entity_poly.pdbx_strand_id
1 'polypeptide(L)'
;MKYFGGIEGGATHSRLVICDEEGKSLALVSGLGTNHWMVGIPEVARRIADMVERAKQEACIEPEMPLKSLGLSLSGCEQEATNLDLKNEMLTSFPNVAESYVVCSDTMGSVFTASPIGGMVVISGTGSNALLRNPDGSTFTCGGWGHFMGDEGSAFYISHRALKIVFDDMDNLRKSPYPIERVWQTIKQHFNIETRFDLLTHCYAKFDKPFFASLCKKLAHAADQGDELSKSLFTESGACTARSIASLVPKVQDALVKTGDLNVVCVGSVWHSWHLLKQGFEREMSQHDIPFNLKLVTITKSMAYGACYLAADAIHFKLPRNYLDNFDVMYHYRTKQKTTAPTATTTNGHSNGSADRIPHVESVTSQA
;
A
#
# COMPACT_ATOMS: atom_id res chain seq x y z
N MET A 1 -4.20 32.43 16.57
CA MET A 1 -4.57 31.24 15.80
C MET A 1 -3.32 30.67 15.17
N LYS A 2 -3.08 29.36 15.30
CA LYS A 2 -1.98 28.66 14.64
C LYS A 2 -2.50 27.93 13.40
N TYR A 3 -1.67 27.83 12.37
CA TYR A 3 -2.02 27.15 11.13
C TYR A 3 -1.01 26.06 10.80
N PHE A 4 -1.49 24.93 10.32
CA PHE A 4 -0.69 23.76 9.98
C PHE A 4 -0.96 23.38 8.53
N GLY A 5 0.10 23.12 7.78
CA GLY A 5 -0.02 22.71 6.38
C GLY A 5 0.42 21.27 6.17
N GLY A 6 -0.12 20.64 5.14
CA GLY A 6 0.39 19.38 4.64
C GLY A 6 0.29 19.29 3.13
N ILE A 7 1.24 18.63 2.49
CA ILE A 7 1.31 18.43 1.03
C ILE A 7 1.45 16.94 0.74
N GLU A 8 0.59 16.42 -0.15
CA GLU A 8 0.87 15.20 -0.90
C GLU A 8 1.41 15.58 -2.28
N GLY A 9 2.54 15.01 -2.68
CA GLY A 9 3.24 15.40 -3.90
C GLY A 9 3.69 14.22 -4.75
N GLY A 10 3.20 14.12 -5.98
CA GLY A 10 3.59 13.10 -6.95
C GLY A 10 4.38 13.68 -8.13
N ALA A 11 4.61 12.84 -9.14
CA ALA A 11 5.29 13.22 -10.38
C ALA A 11 4.52 14.28 -11.20
N THR A 12 3.19 14.21 -11.23
CA THR A 12 2.35 15.05 -12.12
C THR A 12 1.50 16.07 -11.38
N HIS A 13 1.01 15.73 -10.19
CA HIS A 13 0.09 16.56 -9.41
C HIS A 13 0.46 16.54 -7.93
N SER A 14 0.08 17.60 -7.22
CA SER A 14 0.20 17.73 -5.77
C SER A 14 -1.09 18.33 -5.19
N ARG A 15 -1.37 18.05 -3.92
CA ARG A 15 -2.43 18.72 -3.15
C ARG A 15 -1.90 19.24 -1.83
N LEU A 16 -2.41 20.39 -1.40
CA LEU A 16 -2.05 21.03 -0.14
C LEU A 16 -3.31 21.30 0.66
N VAL A 17 -3.26 20.99 1.96
CA VAL A 17 -4.29 21.36 2.94
C VAL A 17 -3.71 22.32 3.97
N ILE A 18 -4.49 23.32 4.38
CA ILE A 18 -4.22 24.11 5.59
C ILE A 18 -5.32 23.81 6.61
N CYS A 19 -4.91 23.52 7.85
CA CYS A 19 -5.80 23.38 9.00
C CYS A 19 -5.48 24.44 10.06
N ASP A 20 -6.49 24.85 10.83
CA ASP A 20 -6.30 25.64 12.04
C ASP A 20 -5.92 24.79 13.26
N GLU A 21 -5.74 25.42 14.41
CA GLU A 21 -5.38 24.76 15.67
C GLU A 21 -6.48 23.86 16.26
N GLU A 22 -7.71 23.96 15.76
CA GLU A 22 -8.84 23.09 16.08
C GLU A 22 -8.93 21.89 15.13
N GLY A 23 -8.06 21.80 14.13
CA GLY A 23 -8.01 20.73 13.14
C GLY A 23 -9.01 20.89 11.99
N LYS A 24 -9.68 22.04 11.89
CA LYS A 24 -10.60 22.34 10.79
C LYS A 24 -9.80 22.69 9.54
N SER A 25 -10.12 22.03 8.43
CA SER A 25 -9.57 22.39 7.12
C SER A 25 -10.12 23.75 6.65
N LEU A 26 -9.21 24.68 6.36
CA LEU A 26 -9.54 26.03 5.89
C LEU A 26 -9.38 26.20 4.39
N ALA A 27 -8.47 25.43 3.77
CA ALA A 27 -8.24 25.45 2.33
C ALA A 27 -7.74 24.08 1.85
N LEU A 28 -8.08 23.73 0.61
CA LEU A 28 -7.58 22.55 -0.08
C LEU A 28 -7.29 22.88 -1.56
N VAL A 29 -6.01 23.08 -1.89
CA VAL A 29 -5.59 23.51 -3.23
C VAL A 29 -4.86 22.40 -3.98
N SER A 30 -4.98 22.42 -5.30
CA SER A 30 -4.18 21.58 -6.20
C SER A 30 -2.97 22.35 -6.75
N GLY A 31 -1.94 21.62 -7.17
CA GLY A 31 -0.74 22.18 -7.77
C GLY A 31 -0.02 21.18 -8.66
N LEU A 32 1.07 21.65 -9.27
CA LEU A 32 1.92 20.85 -10.15
C LEU A 32 2.67 19.76 -9.37
N GLY A 33 3.17 18.75 -10.08
CA GLY A 33 4.00 17.69 -9.48
C GLY A 33 5.23 18.24 -8.74
N THR A 34 5.62 17.56 -7.69
CA THR A 34 6.69 17.98 -6.75
C THR A 34 7.77 16.90 -6.57
N ASN A 35 7.92 16.01 -7.57
CA ASN A 35 9.01 15.05 -7.59
C ASN A 35 10.33 15.72 -8.00
N HIS A 36 11.24 15.86 -7.04
CA HIS A 36 12.50 16.58 -7.22
C HIS A 36 13.45 15.91 -8.23
N TRP A 37 13.33 14.61 -8.48
CA TRP A 37 14.12 13.93 -9.53
C TRP A 37 13.78 14.41 -10.93
N MET A 38 12.59 14.97 -11.14
CA MET A 38 12.13 15.42 -12.46
C MET A 38 12.42 16.91 -12.70
N VAL A 39 12.31 17.75 -11.67
CA VAL A 39 12.34 19.22 -11.84
C VAL A 39 13.38 19.92 -10.97
N GLY A 40 14.06 19.20 -10.07
CA GLY A 40 15.03 19.74 -9.13
C GLY A 40 14.40 20.36 -7.87
N ILE A 41 15.17 20.36 -6.77
CA ILE A 41 14.75 20.87 -5.46
C ILE A 41 14.30 22.35 -5.50
N PRO A 42 15.01 23.29 -6.16
CA PRO A 42 14.59 24.69 -6.18
C PRO A 42 13.21 24.91 -6.82
N GLU A 43 12.90 24.20 -7.91
CA GLU A 43 11.60 24.29 -8.57
C GLU A 43 10.49 23.63 -7.73
N VAL A 44 10.79 22.52 -7.04
CA VAL A 44 9.86 21.94 -6.06
C VAL A 44 9.55 22.93 -4.94
N ALA A 45 10.56 23.59 -4.38
CA ALA A 45 10.38 24.58 -3.31
C ALA A 45 9.51 25.76 -3.79
N ARG A 46 9.76 26.27 -5.00
CA ARG A 46 8.93 27.32 -5.62
C ARG A 46 7.47 26.89 -5.80
N ARG A 47 7.22 25.66 -6.27
CA ARG A 47 5.87 25.11 -6.42
C ARG A 47 5.15 24.97 -5.08
N ILE A 48 5.86 24.55 -4.04
CA ILE A 48 5.33 24.46 -2.68
C ILE A 48 4.94 25.85 -2.15
N ALA A 49 5.82 26.84 -2.30
CA ALA A 49 5.56 28.21 -1.87
C ALA A 49 4.33 28.81 -2.57
N ASP A 50 4.21 28.64 -3.89
CA ASP A 50 3.03 29.06 -4.67
C ASP A 50 1.73 28.40 -4.16
N MET A 51 1.76 27.09 -3.88
CA MET A 51 0.60 26.39 -3.32
C MET A 51 0.22 26.93 -1.94
N VAL A 52 1.20 27.21 -1.08
CA VAL A 52 0.94 27.78 0.26
C VAL A 52 0.33 29.17 0.15
N GLU A 53 0.84 30.01 -0.74
CA GLU A 53 0.32 31.36 -0.96
C GLU A 53 -1.15 31.32 -1.41
N ARG A 54 -1.47 30.50 -2.42
CA ARG A 54 -2.86 30.33 -2.88
C ARG A 54 -3.77 29.76 -1.80
N ALA A 55 -3.29 28.82 -1.00
CA ALA A 55 -4.08 28.26 0.10
C ALA A 55 -4.29 29.26 1.25
N LYS A 56 -3.31 30.13 1.55
CA LYS A 56 -3.48 31.23 2.51
C LYS A 56 -4.55 32.21 2.02
N GLN A 57 -4.56 32.54 0.73
CA GLN A 57 -5.59 33.39 0.13
C GLN A 57 -6.99 32.76 0.27
N GLU A 58 -7.16 31.48 -0.08
CA GLU A 58 -8.44 30.75 0.06
C GLU A 58 -8.90 30.67 1.52
N ALA A 59 -7.97 30.47 2.46
CA ALA A 59 -8.23 30.42 3.89
C ALA A 59 -8.40 31.80 4.56
N CYS A 60 -8.25 32.90 3.82
CA CYS A 60 -8.23 34.27 4.35
C CYS A 60 -7.18 34.47 5.47
N ILE A 61 -6.00 33.86 5.30
CA ILE A 61 -4.84 34.02 6.19
C ILE A 61 -3.96 35.14 5.64
N GLU A 62 -3.48 36.02 6.51
CA GLU A 62 -2.52 37.08 6.15
C GLU A 62 -1.29 36.50 5.41
N PRO A 63 -0.89 37.06 4.25
CA PRO A 63 0.19 36.50 3.43
C PRO A 63 1.50 36.28 4.20
N GLU A 64 1.87 37.24 5.05
CA GLU A 64 3.11 37.23 5.84
C GLU A 64 3.06 36.33 7.08
N MET A 65 1.88 35.79 7.45
CA MET A 65 1.75 34.91 8.61
C MET A 65 2.29 33.51 8.26
N PRO A 66 3.41 33.05 8.82
CA PRO A 66 3.93 31.72 8.52
C PRO A 66 3.03 30.64 9.13
N LEU A 67 2.96 29.48 8.45
CA LEU A 67 2.41 28.29 9.06
C LEU A 67 3.32 27.85 10.22
N LYS A 68 2.75 27.31 11.31
CA LYS A 68 3.55 26.77 12.42
C LYS A 68 4.38 25.57 12.02
N SER A 69 3.86 24.75 11.11
CA SER A 69 4.60 23.62 10.54
C SER A 69 3.98 23.22 9.21
N LEU A 70 4.82 22.78 8.27
CA LEU A 70 4.42 22.25 6.97
C LEU A 70 4.97 20.83 6.77
N GLY A 71 4.07 19.88 6.56
CA GLY A 71 4.44 18.50 6.24
C GLY A 71 4.51 18.30 4.74
N LEU A 72 5.56 17.66 4.26
CA LEU A 72 5.84 17.41 2.85
C LEU A 72 5.95 15.90 2.64
N SER A 73 4.86 15.25 2.20
CA SER A 73 4.83 13.83 1.82
C SER A 73 4.96 13.72 0.29
N LEU A 74 6.19 13.60 -0.19
CA LEU A 74 6.52 13.75 -1.60
C LEU A 74 7.17 12.48 -2.18
N SER A 75 6.88 12.18 -3.44
CA SER A 75 7.56 11.15 -4.21
C SER A 75 9.02 11.54 -4.45
N GLY A 76 9.96 10.62 -4.19
CA GLY A 76 11.40 10.88 -4.24
C GLY A 76 12.01 11.28 -2.88
N CYS A 77 11.20 11.50 -1.85
CA CYS A 77 11.69 11.91 -0.53
C CYS A 77 11.95 10.70 0.41
N GLU A 78 12.62 9.66 -0.09
CA GLU A 78 12.97 8.46 0.68
C GLU A 78 14.27 8.61 1.47
N GLN A 79 15.19 9.46 1.02
CA GLN A 79 16.51 9.65 1.63
C GLN A 79 16.56 10.88 2.53
N GLU A 80 17.10 10.72 3.74
CA GLU A 80 17.17 11.80 4.73
C GLU A 80 18.02 12.99 4.25
N ALA A 81 19.11 12.74 3.50
CA ALA A 81 19.95 13.80 2.95
C ALA A 81 19.15 14.72 2.00
N THR A 82 18.45 14.15 1.01
CA THR A 82 17.61 14.89 0.07
C THR A 82 16.45 15.62 0.78
N ASN A 83 15.88 14.99 1.80
CA ASN A 83 14.83 15.59 2.62
C ASN A 83 15.33 16.82 3.37
N LEU A 84 16.57 16.78 3.86
CA LEU A 84 17.24 17.90 4.51
C LEU A 84 17.54 19.02 3.51
N ASP A 85 18.01 18.69 2.30
CA ASP A 85 18.27 19.67 1.24
C ASP A 85 16.99 20.45 0.86
N LEU A 86 15.86 19.75 0.65
CA LEU A 86 14.58 20.39 0.36
C LEU A 86 14.11 21.27 1.53
N LYS A 87 14.26 20.80 2.77
CA LYS A 87 13.93 21.59 3.97
C LYS A 87 14.77 22.88 4.04
N ASN A 88 16.07 22.78 3.78
CA ASN A 88 16.97 23.93 3.81
C ASN A 88 16.66 24.92 2.68
N GLU A 89 16.33 24.43 1.49
CA GLU A 89 15.89 25.27 0.38
C GLU A 89 14.62 26.05 0.75
N MET A 90 13.61 25.39 1.34
CA MET A 90 12.39 26.06 1.80
C MET A 90 12.68 27.14 2.84
N LEU A 91 13.53 26.85 3.83
CA LEU A 91 13.89 27.80 4.89
C LEU A 91 14.68 29.00 4.37
N THR A 92 15.52 28.80 3.34
CA THR A 92 16.40 29.84 2.80
C THR A 92 15.68 30.72 1.77
N SER A 93 14.99 30.10 0.81
CA SER A 93 14.37 30.79 -0.31
C SER A 93 12.97 31.32 0.01
N PHE A 94 12.26 30.72 0.98
CA PHE A 94 10.87 31.05 1.32
C PHE A 94 10.62 31.11 2.85
N PRO A 95 11.33 31.97 3.60
CA PRO A 95 11.31 31.97 5.07
C PRO A 95 9.93 32.24 5.71
N ASN A 96 9.02 32.92 5.00
CA ASN A 96 7.69 33.27 5.51
C ASN A 96 6.61 32.20 5.21
N VAL A 97 6.98 31.08 4.59
CA VAL A 97 6.05 29.97 4.29
C VAL A 97 5.67 29.21 5.55
N ALA A 98 6.65 28.71 6.30
CA ALA A 98 6.43 27.98 7.54
C ALA A 98 7.64 28.07 8.49
N GLU A 99 7.38 28.04 9.80
CA GLU A 99 8.40 28.04 10.86
C GLU A 99 9.14 26.70 10.98
N SER A 100 8.49 25.60 10.56
CA SER A 100 9.03 24.25 10.63
C SER A 100 8.58 23.40 9.43
N TYR A 101 9.41 22.44 9.04
CA TYR A 101 9.15 21.51 7.96
C TYR A 101 9.46 20.08 8.38
N VAL A 102 8.61 19.16 7.94
CA VAL A 102 8.84 17.72 8.01
C VAL A 102 8.73 17.16 6.59
N VAL A 103 9.75 16.46 6.14
CA VAL A 103 9.80 15.88 4.79
C VAL A 103 9.85 14.36 4.89
N CYS A 104 8.96 13.68 4.18
CA CYS A 104 8.91 12.23 4.12
C CYS A 104 8.45 11.75 2.73
N SER A 105 8.54 10.46 2.49
CA SER A 105 7.99 9.88 1.26
C SER A 105 6.46 9.94 1.24
N ASP A 106 5.90 9.93 0.04
CA ASP A 106 4.46 9.79 -0.22
C ASP A 106 3.82 8.58 0.49
N THR A 107 4.56 7.47 0.56
CA THR A 107 4.16 6.21 1.19
C THR A 107 3.96 6.39 2.70
N MET A 108 4.82 7.19 3.35
CA MET A 108 4.65 7.52 4.77
C MET A 108 3.43 8.41 5.01
N GLY A 109 3.17 9.38 4.13
CA GLY A 109 1.97 10.22 4.19
C GLY A 109 0.67 9.41 4.15
N SER A 110 0.64 8.35 3.33
CA SER A 110 -0.50 7.41 3.26
C SER A 110 -0.78 6.76 4.62
N VAL A 111 0.27 6.24 5.29
CA VAL A 111 0.15 5.59 6.60
C VAL A 111 -0.33 6.57 7.65
N PHE A 112 0.26 7.76 7.72
CA PHE A 112 -0.11 8.79 8.71
C PHE A 112 -1.48 9.41 8.47
N THR A 113 -2.07 9.24 7.30
CA THR A 113 -3.45 9.65 7.05
C THR A 113 -4.44 8.69 7.70
N ALA A 114 -4.09 7.40 7.79
CA ALA A 114 -4.96 6.35 8.31
C ALA A 114 -4.71 5.99 9.78
N SER A 115 -3.53 6.30 10.33
CA SER A 115 -3.18 5.92 11.71
C SER A 115 -2.14 6.85 12.36
N PRO A 116 -2.29 7.19 13.66
CA PRO A 116 -1.34 8.00 14.40
C PRO A 116 -0.06 7.24 14.81
N ILE A 117 -0.10 5.92 14.87
CA ILE A 117 0.96 5.09 15.44
C ILE A 117 1.70 4.25 14.40
N GLY A 118 1.48 4.52 13.11
CA GLY A 118 1.96 3.69 12.02
C GLY A 118 0.91 2.66 11.57
N GLY A 119 1.32 1.76 10.68
CA GLY A 119 0.43 0.82 10.01
C GLY A 119 1.10 0.23 8.78
N MET A 120 0.32 -0.52 8.01
CA MET A 120 0.77 -1.08 6.74
C MET A 120 0.11 -0.34 5.58
N VAL A 121 0.86 -0.07 4.53
CA VAL A 121 0.34 0.42 3.24
C VAL A 121 0.75 -0.54 2.16
N VAL A 122 -0.17 -0.81 1.24
CA VAL A 122 0.07 -1.62 0.05
C VAL A 122 -0.36 -0.83 -1.17
N ILE A 123 0.63 -0.48 -1.98
CA ILE A 123 0.49 0.25 -3.22
C ILE A 123 0.33 -0.78 -4.35
N SER A 124 -0.72 -0.64 -5.14
CA SER A 124 -0.90 -1.33 -6.42
C SER A 124 -1.51 -0.38 -7.46
N GLY A 125 -0.62 0.24 -8.24
CA GLY A 125 -0.93 1.14 -9.36
C GLY A 125 -0.14 0.71 -10.60
N THR A 126 0.56 1.63 -11.25
CA THR A 126 1.50 1.29 -12.35
C THR A 126 2.57 0.31 -11.89
N GLY A 127 3.07 0.45 -10.66
CA GLY A 127 3.92 -0.50 -9.96
C GLY A 127 3.29 -0.95 -8.63
N SER A 128 4.03 -1.71 -7.82
CA SER A 128 3.57 -2.14 -6.50
C SER A 128 4.65 -2.06 -5.42
N ASN A 129 4.21 -1.83 -4.19
CA ASN A 129 5.06 -1.79 -3.00
C ASN A 129 4.22 -2.10 -1.75
N ALA A 130 4.79 -2.75 -0.75
CA ALA A 130 4.21 -2.84 0.58
C ALA A 130 5.20 -2.26 1.60
N LEU A 131 4.69 -1.45 2.53
CA LEU A 131 5.48 -0.86 3.61
C LEU A 131 4.74 -1.03 4.93
N LEU A 132 5.46 -1.45 5.96
CA LEU A 132 5.05 -1.46 7.34
C LEU A 132 5.84 -0.40 8.10
N ARG A 133 5.13 0.44 8.86
CA ARG A 133 5.70 1.36 9.85
C ARG A 133 5.19 1.00 11.23
N ASN A 134 6.09 0.66 12.15
CA ASN A 134 5.74 0.39 13.53
C ASN A 134 5.78 1.67 14.40
N PRO A 135 5.14 1.65 15.59
CA PRO A 135 5.12 2.79 16.53
C PRO A 135 6.51 3.20 17.04
N ASP A 136 7.44 2.26 17.18
CA ASP A 136 8.84 2.55 17.57
C ASP A 136 9.66 3.22 16.46
N GLY A 137 9.08 3.34 15.28
CA GLY A 137 9.71 3.92 14.12
C GLY A 137 10.59 2.95 13.32
N SER A 138 10.47 1.64 13.53
CA SER A 138 10.99 0.66 12.58
C SER A 138 10.13 0.63 11.32
N THR A 139 10.78 0.51 10.16
CA THR A 139 10.12 0.42 8.84
C THR A 139 10.59 -0.83 8.12
N PHE A 140 9.66 -1.57 7.51
CA PHE A 140 9.94 -2.75 6.70
C PHE A 140 9.21 -2.66 5.37
N THR A 141 9.82 -3.14 4.29
CA THR A 141 9.21 -3.11 2.95
C THR A 141 9.24 -4.47 2.28
N CYS A 142 8.32 -4.68 1.35
CA CYS A 142 8.28 -5.82 0.43
C CYS A 142 7.91 -5.33 -0.96
N GLY A 143 8.76 -5.63 -1.96
CA GLY A 143 8.61 -5.11 -3.31
C GLY A 143 9.10 -3.67 -3.44
N GLY A 144 8.54 -2.92 -4.41
CA GLY A 144 8.99 -1.55 -4.72
C GLY A 144 10.24 -1.47 -5.61
N TRP A 145 10.71 -2.60 -6.16
CA TRP A 145 11.93 -2.67 -6.99
C TRP A 145 11.72 -2.34 -8.47
N GLY A 146 10.47 -2.04 -8.86
CA GLY A 146 10.11 -1.72 -10.22
C GLY A 146 10.04 -2.94 -11.15
N HIS A 147 9.53 -2.70 -12.36
CA HIS A 147 9.16 -3.73 -13.34
C HIS A 147 10.22 -4.75 -13.75
N PHE A 148 11.52 -4.42 -13.64
CA PHE A 148 12.59 -5.37 -13.97
C PHE A 148 12.82 -6.41 -12.88
N MET A 149 12.56 -6.05 -11.61
CA MET A 149 12.93 -6.85 -10.43
C MET A 149 11.74 -7.18 -9.53
N GLY A 150 10.52 -6.82 -9.93
CA GLY A 150 9.31 -7.06 -9.15
C GLY A 150 8.07 -6.41 -9.77
N ASP A 151 7.42 -5.53 -9.00
CA ASP A 151 6.10 -4.96 -9.30
C ASP A 151 4.97 -6.02 -9.32
N GLU A 152 5.14 -7.16 -8.67
CA GLU A 152 4.10 -8.19 -8.58
C GLU A 152 2.81 -7.62 -7.98
N GLY A 153 1.68 -7.94 -8.62
CA GLY A 153 0.36 -7.43 -8.21
C GLY A 153 0.02 -6.04 -8.76
N SER A 154 0.92 -5.39 -9.51
CA SER A 154 0.67 -4.09 -10.15
C SER A 154 -0.07 -4.18 -11.50
N ALA A 155 -0.48 -3.03 -12.04
CA ALA A 155 -1.02 -2.92 -13.38
C ALA A 155 0.01 -3.31 -14.46
N PHE A 156 1.29 -2.94 -14.30
CA PHE A 156 2.34 -3.38 -15.21
C PHE A 156 2.47 -4.91 -15.20
N TYR A 157 2.47 -5.51 -14.02
CA TYR A 157 2.57 -6.96 -13.87
C TYR A 157 1.41 -7.68 -14.54
N ILE A 158 0.17 -7.25 -14.31
CA ILE A 158 -1.03 -7.81 -14.97
C ILE A 158 -0.89 -7.74 -16.50
N SER A 159 -0.54 -6.57 -17.05
CA SER A 159 -0.34 -6.38 -18.49
C SER A 159 0.77 -7.27 -19.06
N HIS A 160 1.92 -7.33 -18.38
CA HIS A 160 3.06 -8.14 -18.79
C HIS A 160 2.73 -9.64 -18.76
N ARG A 161 2.03 -10.10 -17.72
CA ARG A 161 1.58 -11.50 -17.61
C ARG A 161 0.60 -11.86 -18.73
N ALA A 162 -0.31 -10.96 -19.10
CA ALA A 162 -1.22 -11.16 -20.24
C ALA A 162 -0.44 -11.41 -21.54
N LEU A 163 0.53 -10.54 -21.84
CA LEU A 163 1.37 -10.65 -23.03
C LEU A 163 2.18 -11.95 -23.02
N LYS A 164 2.81 -12.27 -21.87
CA LYS A 164 3.64 -13.46 -21.74
C LYS A 164 2.84 -14.74 -21.95
N ILE A 165 1.63 -14.83 -21.39
CA ILE A 165 0.77 -16.01 -21.57
C ILE A 165 0.35 -16.15 -23.03
N VAL A 166 -0.06 -15.07 -23.69
CA VAL A 166 -0.44 -15.10 -25.11
C VAL A 166 0.73 -15.52 -26.00
N PHE A 167 1.92 -14.96 -25.77
CA PHE A 167 3.10 -15.29 -26.56
C PHE A 167 3.52 -16.75 -26.37
N ASP A 168 3.53 -17.22 -25.13
CA ASP A 168 3.89 -18.61 -24.82
C ASP A 168 2.90 -19.62 -25.43
N ASP A 169 1.61 -19.30 -25.45
CA ASP A 169 0.59 -20.16 -26.04
C ASP A 169 0.75 -20.26 -27.56
N MET A 170 0.98 -19.10 -28.23
CA MET A 170 1.19 -19.00 -29.67
C MET A 170 2.49 -19.67 -30.14
N ASP A 171 3.55 -19.65 -29.32
CA ASP A 171 4.79 -20.39 -29.60
C ASP A 171 4.70 -21.89 -29.27
N ASN A 172 3.57 -22.35 -28.71
CA ASN A 172 3.43 -23.69 -28.14
C ASN A 172 4.45 -23.99 -27.01
N LEU A 173 5.03 -22.95 -26.39
CA LEU A 173 5.98 -23.10 -25.29
C LEU A 173 5.27 -23.48 -23.99
N ARG A 174 4.15 -22.82 -23.69
CA ARG A 174 3.29 -23.11 -22.55
C ARG A 174 1.86 -22.76 -22.90
N LYS A 175 0.96 -23.74 -22.88
CA LYS A 175 -0.45 -23.51 -23.18
C LYS A 175 -1.14 -22.70 -22.09
N SER A 176 -1.94 -21.75 -22.54
CA SER A 176 -2.81 -20.95 -21.69
C SER A 176 -3.90 -21.87 -21.10
N PRO A 177 -4.25 -21.71 -19.81
CA PRO A 177 -5.34 -22.46 -19.20
C PRO A 177 -6.73 -22.06 -19.75
N TYR A 178 -6.82 -20.92 -20.45
CA TYR A 178 -8.06 -20.35 -21.00
C TYR A 178 -7.84 -19.85 -22.44
N PRO A 179 -8.91 -19.66 -23.24
CA PRO A 179 -8.82 -19.08 -24.59
C PRO A 179 -8.08 -17.73 -24.60
N ILE A 180 -7.20 -17.51 -25.58
CA ILE A 180 -6.32 -16.34 -25.64
C ILE A 180 -6.86 -15.23 -26.56
N GLU A 181 -7.87 -15.51 -27.37
CA GLU A 181 -8.27 -14.70 -28.52
C GLU A 181 -8.70 -13.29 -28.11
N ARG A 182 -9.47 -13.18 -27.02
CA ARG A 182 -9.96 -11.89 -26.53
C ARG A 182 -8.87 -11.05 -25.90
N VAL A 183 -7.99 -11.65 -25.11
CA VAL A 183 -6.82 -10.97 -24.53
C VAL A 183 -5.87 -10.54 -25.64
N TRP A 184 -5.62 -11.39 -26.63
CA TRP A 184 -4.81 -11.03 -27.80
C TRP A 184 -5.42 -9.88 -28.60
N GLN A 185 -6.73 -9.90 -28.86
CA GLN A 185 -7.41 -8.80 -29.54
C GLN A 185 -7.32 -7.49 -28.74
N THR A 186 -7.42 -7.57 -27.42
CA THR A 186 -7.27 -6.42 -26.51
C THR A 186 -5.86 -5.84 -26.57
N ILE A 187 -4.84 -6.71 -26.59
CA ILE A 187 -3.43 -6.35 -26.78
C ILE A 187 -3.22 -5.65 -28.12
N LYS A 188 -3.71 -6.24 -29.22
CA LYS A 188 -3.60 -5.68 -30.57
C LYS A 188 -4.17 -4.26 -30.64
N GLN A 189 -5.38 -4.07 -30.13
CA GLN A 189 -6.03 -2.76 -30.08
C GLN A 189 -5.35 -1.77 -29.14
N HIS A 190 -4.66 -2.24 -28.10
CA HIS A 190 -3.96 -1.38 -27.17
C HIS A 190 -2.66 -0.83 -27.74
N PHE A 191 -1.83 -1.70 -28.30
CA PHE A 191 -0.55 -1.31 -28.89
C PHE A 191 -0.67 -0.86 -30.35
N ASN A 192 -1.85 -0.99 -30.96
CA ASN A 192 -2.10 -0.74 -32.38
C ASN A 192 -1.18 -1.61 -33.26
N ILE A 193 -1.27 -2.93 -33.06
CA ILE A 193 -0.44 -3.94 -33.70
C ILE A 193 -1.28 -5.05 -34.31
N GLU A 194 -0.75 -5.75 -35.31
CA GLU A 194 -1.41 -6.90 -35.94
C GLU A 194 -0.73 -8.22 -35.61
N THR A 195 0.59 -8.20 -35.44
CA THR A 195 1.42 -9.38 -35.19
C THR A 195 2.20 -9.28 -33.88
N ARG A 196 2.70 -10.42 -33.40
CA ARG A 196 3.59 -10.46 -32.23
C ARG A 196 4.90 -9.70 -32.43
N PHE A 197 5.38 -9.58 -33.67
CA PHE A 197 6.63 -8.88 -33.99
C PHE A 197 6.50 -7.37 -33.82
N ASP A 198 5.34 -6.81 -34.13
CA ASP A 198 5.07 -5.38 -33.99
C ASP A 198 5.19 -4.92 -32.52
N LEU A 199 4.91 -5.82 -31.56
CA LEU A 199 5.03 -5.56 -30.13
C LEU A 199 6.48 -5.28 -29.71
N LEU A 200 7.49 -5.85 -30.38
CA LEU A 200 8.89 -5.69 -30.00
C LEU A 200 9.31 -4.21 -29.97
N THR A 201 8.76 -3.38 -30.85
CA THR A 201 9.00 -1.93 -30.81
C THR A 201 8.56 -1.30 -29.48
N HIS A 202 7.43 -1.73 -28.92
CA HIS A 202 6.92 -1.25 -27.63
C HIS A 202 7.65 -1.85 -26.42
N CYS A 203 8.29 -3.01 -26.58
CA CYS A 203 9.08 -3.63 -25.51
C CYS A 203 10.50 -3.04 -25.41
N TYR A 204 11.06 -2.55 -26.52
CA TYR A 204 12.45 -2.09 -26.58
C TYR A 204 12.55 -0.62 -26.98
N ALA A 205 12.45 -0.31 -28.27
CA ALA A 205 12.80 1.02 -28.80
C ALA A 205 11.89 2.16 -28.30
N LYS A 206 10.63 1.86 -27.99
CA LYS A 206 9.61 2.82 -27.56
C LYS A 206 8.97 2.42 -26.24
N PHE A 207 9.74 1.80 -25.34
CA PHE A 207 9.21 1.36 -24.07
C PHE A 207 8.70 2.53 -23.23
N ASP A 208 7.42 2.46 -22.87
CA ASP A 208 6.73 3.40 -22.00
C ASP A 208 5.95 2.58 -20.95
N LYS A 209 6.47 2.56 -19.71
CA LYS A 209 5.90 1.77 -18.62
C LYS A 209 4.45 2.17 -18.29
N PRO A 210 4.11 3.46 -18.10
CA PRO A 210 2.71 3.89 -17.92
C PRO A 210 1.77 3.43 -19.04
N PHE A 211 2.17 3.59 -20.30
CA PHE A 211 1.37 3.13 -21.44
C PHE A 211 1.15 1.62 -21.36
N PHE A 212 2.22 0.84 -21.16
CA PHE A 212 2.17 -0.60 -21.03
C PHE A 212 1.26 -1.08 -19.88
N ALA A 213 1.36 -0.43 -18.72
CA ALA A 213 0.52 -0.71 -17.56
C ALA A 213 -0.96 -0.36 -17.81
N SER A 214 -1.25 0.60 -18.68
CA SER A 214 -2.62 1.02 -18.96
C SER A 214 -3.45 -0.03 -19.72
N LEU A 215 -2.82 -1.06 -20.33
CA LEU A 215 -3.50 -2.26 -20.82
C LEU A 215 -4.33 -2.95 -19.70
N CYS A 216 -3.87 -2.90 -18.44
CA CYS A 216 -4.56 -3.48 -17.28
C CYS A 216 -6.02 -3.02 -17.18
N LYS A 217 -6.32 -1.74 -17.48
CA LYS A 217 -7.70 -1.22 -17.47
C LYS A 217 -8.60 -1.93 -18.48
N LYS A 218 -8.07 -2.24 -19.66
CA LYS A 218 -8.81 -2.98 -20.70
C LYS A 218 -9.00 -4.45 -20.31
N LEU A 219 -8.01 -5.06 -19.66
CA LEU A 219 -8.09 -6.42 -19.13
C LEU A 219 -9.10 -6.52 -17.98
N ALA A 220 -9.17 -5.52 -17.09
CA ALA A 220 -10.20 -5.45 -16.05
C ALA A 220 -11.60 -5.47 -16.68
N HIS A 221 -11.83 -4.64 -17.71
CA HIS A 221 -13.10 -4.63 -18.43
C HIS A 221 -13.42 -5.97 -19.10
N ALA A 222 -12.43 -6.62 -19.71
CA ALA A 222 -12.62 -7.96 -20.29
C ALA A 222 -12.99 -9.01 -19.21
N ALA A 223 -12.34 -8.96 -18.05
CA ALA A 223 -12.65 -9.83 -16.91
C ALA A 223 -14.08 -9.61 -16.39
N ASP A 224 -14.52 -8.36 -16.26
CA ASP A 224 -15.89 -7.99 -15.88
C ASP A 224 -16.93 -8.52 -16.89
N GLN A 225 -16.55 -8.61 -18.16
CA GLN A 225 -17.36 -9.19 -19.23
C GLN A 225 -17.18 -10.71 -19.39
N GLY A 226 -16.65 -11.39 -18.37
CA GLY A 226 -16.60 -12.85 -18.30
C GLY A 226 -15.37 -13.51 -18.93
N ASP A 227 -14.34 -12.76 -19.33
CA ASP A 227 -13.11 -13.36 -19.87
C ASP A 227 -12.29 -14.06 -18.78
N GLU A 228 -12.21 -15.40 -18.85
CA GLU A 228 -11.57 -16.22 -17.82
C GLU A 228 -10.05 -16.01 -17.74
N LEU A 229 -9.38 -15.79 -18.88
CA LEU A 229 -7.95 -15.47 -18.86
C LEU A 229 -7.70 -14.15 -18.11
N SER A 230 -8.48 -13.11 -18.40
CA SER A 230 -8.38 -11.83 -17.72
C SER A 230 -8.70 -11.96 -16.22
N LYS A 231 -9.76 -12.66 -15.83
CA LYS A 231 -10.05 -12.95 -14.40
C LYS A 231 -8.88 -13.66 -13.70
N SER A 232 -8.25 -14.61 -14.39
CA SER A 232 -7.13 -15.36 -13.81
C SER A 232 -5.90 -14.48 -13.55
N LEU A 233 -5.65 -13.47 -14.39
CA LEU A 233 -4.57 -12.49 -14.19
C LEU A 233 -4.80 -11.65 -12.92
N PHE A 234 -6.03 -11.20 -12.69
CA PHE A 234 -6.37 -10.46 -11.47
C PHE A 234 -6.36 -11.35 -10.23
N THR A 235 -6.76 -12.62 -10.37
CA THR A 235 -6.65 -13.61 -9.28
C THR A 235 -5.17 -13.85 -8.92
N GLU A 236 -4.28 -13.96 -9.90
CA GLU A 236 -2.82 -14.05 -9.68
C GLU A 236 -2.31 -12.79 -8.98
N SER A 237 -2.73 -11.61 -9.45
CA SER A 237 -2.39 -10.31 -8.85
C SER A 237 -2.81 -10.20 -7.38
N GLY A 238 -4.05 -10.58 -7.05
CA GLY A 238 -4.54 -10.58 -5.67
C GLY A 238 -3.74 -11.50 -4.74
N ALA A 239 -3.28 -12.65 -5.26
CA ALA A 239 -2.38 -13.53 -4.51
C ALA A 239 -0.99 -12.90 -4.30
N CYS A 240 -0.43 -12.20 -5.30
CA CYS A 240 0.82 -11.46 -5.13
C CYS A 240 0.71 -10.41 -4.03
N THR A 241 -0.37 -9.61 -4.04
CA THR A 241 -0.65 -8.60 -3.00
C THR A 241 -0.77 -9.21 -1.60
N ALA A 242 -1.46 -10.35 -1.48
CA ALA A 242 -1.55 -11.10 -0.23
C ALA A 242 -0.17 -11.58 0.28
N ARG A 243 0.69 -12.11 -0.61
CA ARG A 243 2.07 -12.49 -0.23
C ARG A 243 2.88 -11.31 0.27
N SER A 244 2.75 -10.14 -0.34
CA SER A 244 3.43 -8.93 0.14
C SER A 244 3.01 -8.56 1.56
N ILE A 245 1.70 -8.60 1.86
CA ILE A 245 1.21 -8.37 3.23
C ILE A 245 1.74 -9.44 4.18
N ALA A 246 1.57 -10.71 3.84
CA ALA A 246 1.99 -11.84 4.67
C ALA A 246 3.50 -11.80 5.01
N SER A 247 4.33 -11.34 4.07
CA SER A 247 5.78 -11.19 4.29
C SER A 247 6.13 -10.19 5.40
N LEU A 248 5.27 -9.19 5.64
CA LEU A 248 5.47 -8.14 6.64
C LEU A 248 4.79 -8.47 7.98
N VAL A 249 3.85 -9.42 8.03
CA VAL A 249 3.13 -9.83 9.25
C VAL A 249 4.06 -10.16 10.42
N PRO A 250 5.17 -10.92 10.26
CA PRO A 250 6.07 -11.24 11.38
C PRO A 250 6.81 -10.03 11.98
N LYS A 251 6.73 -8.86 11.34
CA LYS A 251 7.39 -7.62 11.77
C LYS A 251 6.43 -6.64 12.45
N VAL A 252 5.13 -6.94 12.48
CA VAL A 252 4.08 -6.09 13.08
C VAL A 252 4.20 -6.11 14.60
N GLN A 253 4.27 -4.92 15.21
CA GLN A 253 4.24 -4.79 16.67
C GLN A 253 2.82 -4.87 17.23
N ASP A 254 2.68 -5.48 18.40
CA ASP A 254 1.40 -5.67 19.11
C ASP A 254 0.58 -4.39 19.25
N ALA A 255 1.26 -3.24 19.40
CA ALA A 255 0.62 -1.94 19.51
C ALA A 255 -0.25 -1.56 18.29
N LEU A 256 0.09 -2.04 17.08
CA LEU A 256 -0.70 -1.81 15.86
C LEU A 256 -1.97 -2.67 15.80
N VAL A 257 -2.05 -3.74 16.59
CA VAL A 257 -3.10 -4.76 16.50
C VAL A 257 -3.82 -4.98 17.84
N LYS A 258 -3.70 -4.03 18.79
CA LYS A 258 -4.37 -4.07 20.10
C LYS A 258 -5.89 -4.24 20.01
N THR A 259 -6.51 -3.78 18.92
CA THR A 259 -7.95 -3.91 18.67
C THR A 259 -8.34 -5.27 18.09
N GLY A 260 -7.36 -6.11 17.76
CA GLY A 260 -7.53 -7.37 17.02
C GLY A 260 -7.49 -7.21 15.50
N ASP A 261 -7.41 -5.99 14.98
CA ASP A 261 -7.32 -5.71 13.55
C ASP A 261 -6.06 -4.89 13.22
N LEU A 262 -5.38 -5.24 12.12
CA LEU A 262 -4.41 -4.37 11.47
C LEU A 262 -5.08 -3.61 10.33
N ASN A 263 -5.01 -2.27 10.36
CA ASN A 263 -5.38 -1.46 9.21
C ASN A 263 -4.28 -1.56 8.14
N VAL A 264 -4.68 -1.97 6.93
CA VAL A 264 -3.82 -2.01 5.74
C VAL A 264 -4.37 -1.01 4.73
N VAL A 265 -3.62 0.05 4.48
CA VAL A 265 -3.99 1.13 3.57
C VAL A 265 -3.75 0.69 2.13
N CYS A 266 -4.81 0.61 1.34
CA CYS A 266 -4.80 0.23 -0.07
C CYS A 266 -4.70 1.48 -0.94
N VAL A 267 -3.56 1.67 -1.62
CA VAL A 267 -3.30 2.83 -2.49
C VAL A 267 -3.07 2.37 -3.93
N GLY A 268 -3.61 3.08 -4.91
CA GLY A 268 -3.38 2.83 -6.33
C GLY A 268 -4.58 2.24 -7.09
N SER A 269 -4.57 2.41 -8.41
CA SER A 269 -5.74 2.21 -9.27
C SER A 269 -6.16 0.75 -9.44
N VAL A 270 -5.29 -0.22 -9.16
CA VAL A 270 -5.63 -1.65 -9.29
C VAL A 270 -6.65 -2.07 -8.22
N TRP A 271 -6.67 -1.39 -7.07
CA TRP A 271 -7.65 -1.64 -6.01
C TRP A 271 -9.09 -1.33 -6.41
N HIS A 272 -9.34 -0.53 -7.45
CA HIS A 272 -10.68 -0.37 -8.03
C HIS A 272 -11.24 -1.68 -8.61
N SER A 273 -10.38 -2.66 -8.86
CA SER A 273 -10.73 -4.01 -9.29
C SER A 273 -10.71 -5.02 -8.13
N TRP A 274 -10.92 -4.58 -6.89
CA TRP A 274 -10.89 -5.45 -5.71
C TRP A 274 -11.74 -6.71 -5.85
N HIS A 275 -12.93 -6.61 -6.47
CA HIS A 275 -13.80 -7.76 -6.72
C HIS A 275 -13.14 -8.85 -7.57
N LEU A 276 -12.20 -8.50 -8.46
CA LEU A 276 -11.40 -9.43 -9.26
C LEU A 276 -10.16 -9.96 -8.50
N LEU A 277 -9.61 -9.16 -7.58
CA LEU A 277 -8.44 -9.55 -6.77
C LEU A 277 -8.81 -10.48 -5.62
N LYS A 278 -10.01 -10.29 -5.06
CA LYS A 278 -10.46 -10.86 -3.78
C LYS A 278 -10.24 -12.37 -3.68
N GLN A 279 -10.62 -13.14 -4.69
CA GLN A 279 -10.50 -14.60 -4.66
C GLN A 279 -9.04 -15.04 -4.49
N GLY A 280 -8.13 -14.43 -5.26
CA GLY A 280 -6.71 -14.71 -5.19
C GLY A 280 -6.11 -14.30 -3.85
N PHE A 281 -6.52 -13.14 -3.37
CA PHE A 281 -6.12 -12.60 -2.07
C PHE A 281 -6.53 -13.53 -0.92
N GLU A 282 -7.82 -13.87 -0.80
CA GLU A 282 -8.34 -14.71 0.27
C GLU A 282 -7.70 -16.11 0.25
N ARG A 283 -7.56 -16.71 -0.95
CA ARG A 283 -6.95 -18.02 -1.11
C ARG A 283 -5.50 -18.02 -0.62
N GLU A 284 -4.72 -17.02 -1.02
CA GLU A 284 -3.33 -16.91 -0.58
C GLU A 284 -3.24 -16.64 0.92
N MET A 285 -4.00 -15.67 1.45
CA MET A 285 -3.98 -15.33 2.88
C MET A 285 -4.38 -16.50 3.78
N SER A 286 -5.22 -17.42 3.30
CA SER A 286 -5.59 -18.63 4.05
C SER A 286 -4.45 -19.62 4.26
N GLN A 287 -3.35 -19.47 3.52
CA GLN A 287 -2.15 -20.33 3.62
C GLN A 287 -1.14 -19.81 4.65
N HIS A 288 -1.35 -18.60 5.18
CA HIS A 288 -0.44 -17.94 6.13
C HIS A 288 -1.05 -17.93 7.53
N ASP A 289 -0.22 -18.09 8.56
CA ASP A 289 -0.64 -17.98 9.97
C ASP A 289 -0.61 -16.50 10.38
N ILE A 290 -1.80 -15.88 10.48
CA ILE A 290 -1.94 -14.45 10.77
C ILE A 290 -2.67 -14.30 12.11
N PRO A 291 -2.02 -13.73 13.13
CA PRO A 291 -2.55 -13.73 14.50
C PRO A 291 -3.65 -12.68 14.75
N PHE A 292 -3.96 -11.83 13.76
CA PHE A 292 -4.93 -10.74 13.83
C PHE A 292 -5.69 -10.60 12.51
N ASN A 293 -6.86 -9.97 12.54
CA ASN A 293 -7.63 -9.69 11.33
C ASN A 293 -6.98 -8.55 10.52
N LEU A 294 -7.35 -8.43 9.24
CA LEU A 294 -6.92 -7.31 8.40
C LEU A 294 -8.11 -6.48 7.96
N LYS A 295 -8.05 -5.17 8.20
CA LYS A 295 -8.96 -4.19 7.63
C LYS A 295 -8.26 -3.53 6.44
N LEU A 296 -8.66 -3.92 5.23
CA LEU A 296 -8.22 -3.24 4.02
C LEU A 296 -9.00 -1.93 3.92
N VAL A 297 -8.30 -0.81 3.94
CA VAL A 297 -8.89 0.53 3.98
C VAL A 297 -8.43 1.36 2.78
N THR A 298 -9.32 2.16 2.22
CA THR A 298 -9.01 3.11 1.15
C THR A 298 -9.11 4.52 1.68
N ILE A 299 -8.08 5.34 1.46
CA ILE A 299 -8.09 6.73 1.92
C ILE A 299 -9.15 7.53 1.13
N THR A 300 -10.02 8.23 1.84
CA THR A 300 -11.09 9.09 1.28
C THR A 300 -10.73 10.57 1.29
N LYS A 301 -9.80 10.96 2.18
CA LYS A 301 -9.21 12.30 2.19
C LYS A 301 -7.88 12.35 1.45
N SER A 302 -7.44 13.55 1.10
CA SER A 302 -6.09 13.76 0.58
C SER A 302 -5.04 13.27 1.60
N MET A 303 -3.96 12.64 1.15
CA MET A 303 -2.83 12.29 2.01
C MET A 303 -2.11 13.53 2.55
N ALA A 304 -2.39 14.71 1.98
CA ALA A 304 -1.99 16.00 2.52
C ALA A 304 -2.44 16.17 3.98
N TYR A 305 -3.57 15.55 4.40
CA TYR A 305 -3.97 15.54 5.80
C TYR A 305 -2.99 14.76 6.67
N GLY A 306 -2.54 13.57 6.25
CA GLY A 306 -1.48 12.83 6.96
C GLY A 306 -0.16 13.60 7.04
N ALA A 307 0.19 14.34 5.98
CA ALA A 307 1.35 15.24 6.02
C ALA A 307 1.16 16.37 7.05
N CYS A 308 -0.02 17.00 7.10
CA CYS A 308 -0.37 18.05 8.06
C CYS A 308 -0.30 17.55 9.50
N TYR A 309 -0.79 16.32 9.72
CA TYR A 309 -0.74 15.62 10.99
C TYR A 309 0.69 15.39 11.46
N LEU A 310 1.53 14.87 10.57
CA LEU A 310 2.95 14.68 10.85
C LEU A 310 3.66 16.01 11.19
N ALA A 311 3.31 17.08 10.49
CA ALA A 311 3.86 18.42 10.73
C ALA A 311 3.55 18.94 12.14
N ALA A 312 2.30 18.76 12.60
CA ALA A 312 1.88 19.15 13.93
C ALA A 312 2.56 18.29 15.02
N ASP A 313 2.64 16.97 14.81
CA ASP A 313 3.25 16.04 15.76
C ASP A 313 4.74 16.30 15.94
N ALA A 314 5.46 16.69 14.88
CA ALA A 314 6.89 16.99 14.94
C ALA A 314 7.23 18.22 15.78
N ILE A 315 6.28 19.13 16.00
CA ILE A 315 6.43 20.26 16.92
C ILE A 315 5.69 20.01 18.25
N HIS A 316 5.32 18.75 18.53
CA HIS A 316 4.59 18.31 19.71
C HIS A 316 3.22 19.00 19.90
N PHE A 317 2.61 19.46 18.81
CA PHE A 317 1.26 20.03 18.84
C PHE A 317 0.21 18.94 18.57
N LYS A 318 -0.67 18.70 19.54
CA LYS A 318 -1.77 17.73 19.41
C LYS A 318 -2.91 18.34 18.61
N LEU A 319 -2.77 18.32 17.29
CA LEU A 319 -3.83 18.77 16.37
C LEU A 319 -5.06 17.86 16.52
N PRO A 320 -6.25 18.39 16.84
CA PRO A 320 -7.47 17.60 16.86
C PRO A 320 -7.75 17.00 15.48
N ARG A 321 -8.07 15.70 15.44
CA ARG A 321 -8.31 14.97 14.18
C ARG A 321 -9.09 13.68 14.46
N ASN A 322 -9.91 13.28 13.50
CA ASN A 322 -10.63 12.02 13.52
C ASN A 322 -10.14 11.13 12.37
N TYR A 323 -9.33 10.12 12.71
CA TYR A 323 -8.76 9.20 11.72
C TYR A 323 -9.82 8.37 10.99
N LEU A 324 -10.96 8.09 11.63
CA LEU A 324 -12.05 7.33 11.01
C LEU A 324 -12.70 8.07 9.84
N ASP A 325 -12.60 9.41 9.79
CA ASP A 325 -13.12 10.21 8.69
C ASP A 325 -12.18 10.21 7.47
N ASN A 326 -11.00 9.59 7.58
CA ASN A 326 -9.96 9.69 6.56
C ASN A 326 -9.91 8.48 5.62
N PHE A 327 -10.62 7.40 5.95
CA PHE A 327 -10.64 6.18 5.15
C PHE A 327 -11.97 5.45 5.27
N ASP A 328 -12.28 4.67 4.23
CA ASP A 328 -13.37 3.69 4.24
C ASP A 328 -12.79 2.28 4.36
N VAL A 329 -13.53 1.39 5.04
CA VAL A 329 -13.18 -0.03 5.08
C VAL A 329 -13.70 -0.70 3.81
N MET A 330 -12.79 -1.04 2.90
CA MET A 330 -13.10 -1.76 1.66
C MET A 330 -13.37 -3.24 1.92
N TYR A 331 -12.63 -3.86 2.85
CA TYR A 331 -12.77 -5.29 3.15
C TYR A 331 -12.21 -5.65 4.52
N HIS A 332 -12.86 -6.59 5.22
CA HIS A 332 -12.41 -7.13 6.50
C HIS A 332 -12.08 -8.62 6.34
N TYR A 333 -10.78 -8.94 6.27
CA TYR A 333 -10.31 -10.32 6.29
C TYR A 333 -10.26 -10.82 7.74
N ARG A 334 -11.11 -11.80 8.08
CA ARG A 334 -11.11 -12.43 9.40
C ARG A 334 -10.27 -13.68 9.39
N THR A 335 -9.28 -13.74 10.27
CA THR A 335 -8.44 -14.93 10.37
C THR A 335 -9.23 -16.04 11.05
N LYS A 336 -9.07 -17.27 10.55
CA LYS A 336 -9.64 -18.44 11.24
C LYS A 336 -8.81 -18.64 12.50
N GLN A 337 -9.34 -18.28 13.65
CA GLN A 337 -8.71 -18.63 14.92
C GLN A 337 -8.51 -20.15 14.93
N LYS A 338 -7.26 -20.61 15.08
CA LYS A 338 -7.00 -22.00 15.46
C LYS A 338 -7.65 -22.15 16.84
N THR A 339 -8.82 -22.79 16.89
CA THR A 339 -9.40 -23.26 18.13
C THR A 339 -8.37 -24.17 18.78
N THR A 340 -7.65 -23.67 19.77
CA THR A 340 -6.90 -24.52 20.68
C THR A 340 -7.92 -25.38 21.40
N ALA A 341 -7.99 -26.66 21.01
CA ALA A 341 -8.73 -27.64 21.77
C ALA A 341 -8.20 -27.59 23.22
N PRO A 342 -9.07 -27.51 24.24
CA PRO A 342 -8.60 -27.50 25.61
C PRO A 342 -7.88 -28.83 25.86
N THR A 343 -6.60 -28.74 26.20
CA THR A 343 -5.81 -29.86 26.69
C THR A 343 -6.54 -30.40 27.92
N ALA A 344 -7.17 -31.56 27.77
CA ALA A 344 -7.74 -32.28 28.89
C ALA A 344 -6.59 -32.69 29.81
N THR A 345 -6.39 -31.94 30.89
CA THR A 345 -5.59 -32.35 32.03
C THR A 345 -6.31 -33.52 32.68
N THR A 346 -5.89 -34.75 32.34
CA THR A 346 -6.18 -35.95 33.13
C THR A 346 -5.52 -35.80 34.50
N THR A 347 -6.27 -35.31 35.47
CA THR A 347 -5.98 -35.45 36.90
C THR A 347 -6.33 -36.88 37.32
N ASN A 348 -5.36 -37.79 37.25
CA ASN A 348 -5.47 -39.10 37.92
C ASN A 348 -5.26 -38.90 39.43
N GLY A 349 -6.37 -38.66 40.13
CA GLY A 349 -6.46 -38.74 41.58
C GLY A 349 -6.22 -40.17 42.05
N HIS A 350 -5.22 -40.34 42.91
CA HIS A 350 -4.99 -41.54 43.68
C HIS A 350 -6.19 -41.85 44.59
N SER A 351 -6.65 -43.10 44.56
CA SER A 351 -7.36 -43.67 45.71
C SER A 351 -6.84 -45.09 45.97
N ASN A 352 -6.26 -45.26 47.16
CA ASN A 352 -5.81 -46.52 47.72
C ASN A 352 -7.03 -47.34 48.17
N GLY A 353 -7.03 -48.64 47.88
CA GLY A 353 -7.97 -49.61 48.42
C GLY A 353 -7.38 -51.01 48.35
N SER A 354 -6.88 -51.48 49.49
CA SER A 354 -6.24 -52.77 49.77
C SER A 354 -7.14 -54.00 49.59
N ALA A 355 -6.59 -55.11 49.06
CA ALA A 355 -6.34 -56.36 49.80
C ALA A 355 -6.20 -57.61 48.87
N ASP A 356 -5.12 -58.36 49.14
CA ASP A 356 -5.03 -59.83 49.18
C ASP A 356 -4.95 -60.75 47.93
N ARG A 357 -3.80 -61.46 47.90
CA ARG A 357 -3.50 -62.86 47.52
C ARG A 357 -2.72 -63.17 46.21
N ILE A 358 -1.42 -63.43 46.45
CA ILE A 358 -0.44 -64.46 45.98
C ILE A 358 -0.74 -65.40 44.76
N PRO A 359 0.28 -66.07 44.16
CA PRO A 359 0.76 -65.82 42.79
C PRO A 359 0.58 -67.04 41.86
N HIS A 360 0.73 -66.86 40.54
CA HIS A 360 1.11 -67.99 39.68
C HIS A 360 1.99 -67.56 38.51
N VAL A 361 3.01 -68.40 38.31
CA VAL A 361 4.07 -68.40 37.32
C VAL A 361 3.55 -68.96 35.99
N GLU A 362 4.03 -68.44 34.86
CA GLU A 362 4.49 -69.12 33.63
C GLU A 362 4.39 -68.13 32.44
N SER A 363 5.51 -67.63 31.90
CA SER A 363 6.40 -68.25 30.91
C SER A 363 5.89 -68.14 29.46
N VAL A 364 6.69 -67.40 28.67
CA VAL A 364 7.16 -67.79 27.32
C VAL A 364 6.36 -67.35 26.07
N THR A 365 7.18 -66.86 25.14
CA THR A 365 7.09 -66.83 23.67
C THR A 365 6.50 -65.65 22.90
N SER A 366 7.43 -65.15 22.09
CA SER A 366 7.41 -64.38 20.87
C SER A 366 6.64 -65.00 19.69
N GLN A 367 6.46 -64.14 18.67
CA GLN A 367 6.11 -64.39 17.26
C GLN A 367 4.59 -64.51 16.99
N ALA A 368 4.05 -63.92 15.93
CA ALA A 368 4.63 -63.49 14.65
C ALA A 368 4.13 -62.11 14.19
#